data_AF-A0A4Q1C5J3-F1
#
_entry.id   AF-A0A4Q1C5J3-F1
#
_cell.length_a   1.000
_cell.length_b   1.000
_cell.length_c   1.000
_cell.angle_alpha   90.00
_cell.angle_beta   90.00
_cell.angle_gamma   90.00
#
_symmetry.space_group_name_H-M   'P 1'
#
loop_
_entity.id
_entity.type
_entity.pdbx_description
1 polymer ?
#
loop_
_entity_poly.entity_id
_entity_poly.type
_entity_poly.pdbx_seq_one_letter_code
_entity_poly.pdbx_strand_id
1 'polypeptide(L)'
;MRTPQPCPLLRLGLIGLCLTVPYLHGAGAKPAPGAKPAEDKPYVLFLGTDLSVQRDKKYYRVENVEGSEFRIKIGKKEFFVPTRNRRTGLKVSHSLKLADTSVKIDGLYAGPAYTPANDPVRKMIAASGAAGGAAAVQDLAYGRMIAAEISLGAANLAVSNTPEGSASRPMVVAAQQGAQAEYNAGAMQASAANDAMLSQQYDTAAYVHKMNLELDEGNHDAFEVSFKVSSPVELDNPHMVILFKFRERDAKPGTEGMLIHAEAIDRIGSNPKHIRVRQGGMPQGFKYLGCEVHIFNRGKEVATNKSSKRVELSRSEAQQYLVIEHIGANKGKTAPALVVPGTLPRERLKELTLDQMNRTYYARIAPDGSLLDLFADESCSLKIDDAAARAVVAEAFFKPALVKGQPVEGVARVRVGEI
;
A
#
# COMPACT_ATOMS: atom_id res chain seq x y z
N MET A 1 -13.47 28.13 46.89
CA MET A 1 -12.82 27.27 45.87
C MET A 1 -12.90 28.00 44.54
N ARG A 2 -11.76 28.47 44.01
CA ARG A 2 -11.69 29.29 42.80
C ARG A 2 -11.79 28.41 41.57
N THR A 3 -12.74 28.72 40.70
CA THR A 3 -12.90 28.16 39.37
C THR A 3 -11.78 28.65 38.43
N PRO A 4 -11.21 27.80 37.56
CA PRO A 4 -10.23 28.24 36.58
C PRO A 4 -10.92 28.93 35.40
N GLN A 5 -10.46 30.13 35.06
CA GLN A 5 -10.82 30.84 33.84
C GLN A 5 -10.18 30.17 32.60
N PRO A 6 -10.88 30.09 31.46
CA PRO A 6 -10.29 29.64 30.20
C PRO A 6 -9.51 30.76 29.50
N CYS A 7 -8.29 30.42 29.05
CA CYS A 7 -7.45 31.24 28.17
C CYS A 7 -8.16 31.57 26.83
N PRO A 8 -8.03 32.81 26.30
CA PRO A 8 -8.57 33.16 24.99
C PRO A 8 -7.68 32.59 23.87
N LEU A 9 -8.30 31.81 22.99
CA LEU A 9 -7.74 31.35 21.72
C LEU A 9 -7.59 32.53 20.75
N LEU A 10 -6.37 32.70 20.22
CA LEU A 10 -6.04 33.59 19.12
C LEU A 10 -6.82 33.18 17.86
N ARG A 11 -7.76 34.03 17.41
CA ARG A 11 -8.41 33.94 16.10
C ARG A 11 -7.47 34.53 15.04
N LEU A 12 -6.92 33.70 14.17
CA LEU A 12 -6.35 34.15 12.90
C LEU A 12 -7.50 34.37 11.91
N GLY A 13 -7.71 35.64 11.52
CA GLY A 13 -8.73 36.06 10.57
C GLY A 13 -8.41 35.59 9.16
N LEU A 14 -9.37 34.91 8.54
CA LEU A 14 -9.39 34.60 7.12
C LEU A 14 -9.90 35.85 6.39
N ILE A 15 -9.02 36.57 5.69
CA ILE A 15 -9.44 37.67 4.80
C ILE A 15 -9.95 37.02 3.50
N GLY A 16 -11.26 37.09 3.29
CA GLY A 16 -11.91 36.73 2.04
C GLY A 16 -11.67 37.82 0.99
N LEU A 17 -10.89 37.49 -0.04
CA LEU A 17 -10.72 38.34 -1.22
C LEU A 17 -11.81 37.96 -2.24
N CYS A 18 -12.87 38.78 -2.33
CA CYS A 18 -13.84 38.72 -3.41
C CYS A 18 -13.18 39.16 -4.72
N LEU A 19 -13.03 38.22 -5.67
CA LEU A 19 -12.67 38.55 -7.06
C LEU A 19 -13.95 38.64 -7.89
N THR A 20 -14.31 39.87 -8.24
CA THR A 20 -15.23 40.19 -9.33
C THR A 20 -14.52 39.96 -10.66
N VAL A 21 -15.12 39.16 -11.55
CA VAL A 21 -14.63 38.91 -12.91
C VAL A 21 -15.33 39.88 -13.88
N PRO A 22 -14.63 40.84 -14.50
CA PRO A 22 -15.15 41.51 -15.68
C PRO A 22 -14.81 40.69 -16.93
N TYR A 23 -15.84 40.37 -17.71
CA TYR A 23 -15.71 39.93 -19.10
C TYR A 23 -15.19 41.11 -19.94
N LEU A 24 -14.00 40.98 -20.52
CA LEU A 24 -13.51 41.88 -21.56
C LEU A 24 -13.20 41.09 -22.83
N HIS A 25 -13.83 41.55 -23.90
CA HIS A 25 -13.70 41.06 -25.27
C HIS A 25 -12.29 41.34 -25.83
N GLY A 26 -11.90 40.49 -26.79
CA GLY A 26 -10.55 40.37 -27.32
C GLY A 26 -9.99 41.62 -27.97
N ALA A 27 -8.76 41.94 -27.58
CA ALA A 27 -7.81 42.72 -28.34
C ALA A 27 -6.48 41.94 -28.33
N GLY A 28 -5.84 41.81 -29.50
CA GLY A 28 -4.68 40.95 -29.73
C GLY A 28 -3.56 41.14 -28.69
N ALA A 29 -3.28 40.09 -27.93
CA ALA A 29 -2.22 40.08 -26.94
C ALA A 29 -0.84 40.08 -27.62
N LYS A 30 -0.13 41.20 -27.50
CA LYS A 30 1.33 41.25 -27.63
C LYS A 30 1.94 40.17 -26.72
N PRO A 31 2.93 39.37 -27.18
CA PRO A 31 3.55 38.34 -26.36
C PRO A 31 4.13 38.98 -25.09
N ALA A 32 3.67 38.51 -23.94
CA ALA A 32 4.12 39.01 -22.65
C ALA A 32 5.64 38.78 -22.50
N PRO A 33 6.39 39.77 -21.99
CA PRO A 33 7.83 39.66 -21.83
C PRO A 33 8.16 38.55 -20.82
N GLY A 34 8.92 37.56 -21.31
CA GLY A 34 9.72 36.57 -20.57
C GLY A 34 9.19 36.16 -19.20
N ALA A 35 8.34 35.13 -19.16
CA ALA A 35 8.09 34.39 -17.92
C ALA A 35 9.45 33.98 -17.33
N LYS A 36 9.78 34.49 -16.13
CA LYS A 36 10.99 34.07 -15.41
C LYS A 36 10.95 32.54 -15.32
N PRO A 37 12.06 31.84 -15.64
CA PRO A 37 12.11 30.39 -15.52
C PRO A 37 11.66 30.02 -14.10
N ALA A 38 10.73 29.06 -14.02
CA ALA A 38 10.24 28.57 -12.75
C ALA A 38 11.44 28.11 -11.90
N GLU A 39 11.54 28.64 -10.68
CA GLU A 39 12.59 28.27 -9.74
C GLU A 39 12.50 26.78 -9.44
N ASP A 40 13.62 26.07 -9.52
CA ASP A 40 13.67 24.64 -9.24
C ASP A 40 13.39 24.37 -7.75
N LYS A 41 12.41 23.51 -7.47
CA LYS A 41 11.95 23.17 -6.11
C LYS A 41 12.07 21.67 -5.87
N PRO A 42 13.30 21.15 -5.75
CA PRO A 42 13.53 19.70 -5.66
C PRO A 42 13.11 19.12 -4.31
N TYR A 43 12.94 19.95 -3.28
CA TYR A 43 12.57 19.49 -1.94
C TYR A 43 11.07 19.52 -1.72
N VAL A 44 10.59 18.59 -0.90
CA VAL A 44 9.18 18.49 -0.54
C VAL A 44 9.04 18.41 0.97
N LEU A 45 8.37 19.40 1.55
CA LEU A 45 7.87 19.36 2.91
C LEU A 45 6.48 18.74 2.90
N PHE A 46 6.25 17.74 3.74
CA PHE A 46 4.96 17.06 3.82
C PHE A 46 4.67 16.57 5.24
N LEU A 47 3.40 16.32 5.54
CA LEU A 47 3.00 15.64 6.77
C LEU A 47 3.15 14.13 6.56
N GLY A 48 4.24 13.58 7.09
CA GLY A 48 4.52 12.15 7.07
C GLY A 48 3.99 11.43 8.30
N THR A 49 4.25 10.12 8.31
CA THR A 49 3.78 9.15 9.28
C THR A 49 4.97 8.41 9.89
N ASP A 50 5.05 8.41 11.21
CA ASP A 50 5.97 7.59 12.01
C ASP A 50 5.21 6.46 12.68
N LEU A 51 5.72 5.25 12.50
CA LEU A 51 5.14 4.03 13.06
C LEU A 51 5.94 3.58 14.27
N SER A 52 5.24 3.22 15.33
CA SER A 52 5.82 2.51 16.47
C SER A 52 4.96 1.32 16.83
N VAL A 53 5.59 0.21 17.23
CA VAL A 53 4.91 -1.00 17.66
C VAL A 53 5.20 -1.29 19.13
N GLN A 54 4.17 -1.72 19.85
CA GLN A 54 4.27 -2.05 21.26
C GLN A 54 4.89 -3.43 21.44
N ARG A 55 5.93 -3.49 22.27
CA ARG A 55 6.54 -4.72 22.77
C ARG A 55 6.91 -4.52 24.23
N ASP A 56 6.61 -5.49 25.09
CA ASP A 56 6.90 -5.38 26.53
C ASP A 56 6.37 -4.08 27.17
N LYS A 57 5.14 -3.68 26.78
CA LYS A 57 4.44 -2.45 27.19
C LYS A 57 5.12 -1.12 26.79
N LYS A 58 6.19 -1.15 25.99
CA LYS A 58 6.87 0.04 25.44
C LYS A 58 6.68 0.13 23.94
N TYR A 59 6.68 1.34 23.39
CA TYR A 59 6.60 1.56 21.95
C TYR A 59 8.01 1.72 21.38
N TYR A 60 8.29 0.96 20.32
CA TYR A 60 9.54 1.00 19.58
C TYR A 60 9.27 1.45 18.16
N ARG A 61 10.10 2.37 17.64
CA ARG A 61 9.99 2.86 16.27
C ARG A 61 10.26 1.72 15.29
N VAL A 62 9.43 1.63 14.24
CA VAL A 62 9.68 0.75 13.10
C VAL A 62 10.83 1.33 12.28
N GLU A 63 11.91 0.55 12.12
CA GLU A 63 13.07 0.95 11.34
C GLU A 63 12.97 0.48 9.88
N ASN A 64 12.38 -0.70 9.66
CA ASN A 64 12.19 -1.24 8.32
C ASN A 64 11.03 -2.24 8.28
N VAL A 65 10.69 -2.70 7.08
CA VAL A 65 9.78 -3.82 6.85
C VAL A 65 10.54 -4.91 6.09
N GLU A 66 10.42 -6.16 6.53
CA GLU A 66 10.97 -7.32 5.84
C GLU A 66 9.83 -8.33 5.63
N GLY A 67 9.52 -8.62 4.36
CA GLY A 67 8.31 -9.36 4.01
C GLY A 67 7.05 -8.66 4.53
N SER A 68 6.36 -9.30 5.48
CA SER A 68 5.18 -8.75 6.19
C SER A 68 5.47 -8.56 7.69
N GLU A 69 6.70 -8.24 8.07
CA GLU A 69 7.10 -8.05 9.46
C GLU A 69 7.76 -6.69 9.66
N PHE A 70 7.42 -6.02 10.74
CA PHE A 70 8.12 -4.81 11.18
C PHE A 70 9.44 -5.18 11.83
N ARG A 71 10.53 -4.59 11.36
CA ARG A 71 11.83 -4.64 12.02
C ARG A 71 11.94 -3.48 13.00
N ILE A 72 12.09 -3.82 14.28
CA ILE A 72 12.39 -2.87 15.36
C ILE A 72 13.72 -3.18 16.00
N LYS A 73 14.31 -2.16 16.61
CA LYS A 73 15.56 -2.28 17.36
C LYS A 73 15.35 -2.03 18.84
N ILE A 74 15.81 -2.95 19.68
CA ILE A 74 15.82 -2.82 21.13
C ILE A 74 17.26 -2.98 21.60
N GLY A 75 17.90 -1.85 21.91
CA GLY A 75 19.34 -1.81 22.19
C GLY A 75 20.15 -2.14 20.92
N LYS A 76 20.96 -3.21 20.97
CA LYS A 76 21.75 -3.68 19.83
C LYS A 76 21.13 -4.88 19.09
N LYS A 77 19.95 -5.34 19.53
CA LYS A 77 19.26 -6.50 18.95
C LYS A 77 18.10 -6.07 18.07
N GLU A 78 17.96 -6.74 16.94
CA GLU A 78 16.84 -6.60 16.02
C GLU A 78 15.74 -7.59 16.39
N PHE A 79 14.49 -7.16 16.21
CA PHE A 79 13.32 -7.98 16.44
C PHE A 79 12.32 -7.78 15.30
N PHE A 80 11.69 -8.87 14.91
CA PHE A 80 10.62 -8.88 13.92
C PHE A 80 9.26 -8.97 14.61
N VAL A 81 8.31 -8.15 14.16
CA VAL A 81 6.94 -8.11 14.67
C VAL A 81 5.98 -8.33 13.50
N PRO A 82 5.23 -9.45 13.47
CA PRO A 82 4.31 -9.74 12.38
C PRO A 82 3.22 -8.68 12.23
N THR A 83 3.02 -8.15 11.02
CA THR A 83 1.99 -7.12 10.75
C THR A 83 0.59 -7.71 10.57
N ARG A 84 0.50 -9.01 10.25
CA ARG A 84 -0.77 -9.70 9.96
C ARG A 84 -1.65 -9.92 11.20
N ASN A 85 -1.09 -9.80 12.40
CA ASN A 85 -1.83 -9.98 13.65
C ASN A 85 -2.46 -8.64 14.08
N ARG A 86 -3.79 -8.55 14.05
CA ARG A 86 -4.57 -7.31 14.34
C ARG A 86 -4.38 -6.70 15.73
N ARG A 87 -3.72 -7.40 16.65
CA ARG A 87 -3.47 -6.92 18.02
C ARG A 87 -2.03 -6.46 18.23
N THR A 88 -1.32 -6.09 17.17
CA THR A 88 -0.08 -5.35 17.33
C THR A 88 -0.44 -3.97 17.87
N GLY A 89 0.01 -3.65 19.08
CA GLY A 89 -0.21 -2.35 19.69
C GLY A 89 0.53 -1.28 18.90
N LEU A 90 0.00 -0.89 17.74
CA LEU A 90 0.60 0.05 16.83
C LEU A 90 0.18 1.46 17.21
N LYS A 91 1.14 2.37 17.12
CA LYS A 91 0.94 3.80 17.30
C LYS A 91 1.40 4.49 16.03
N VAL A 92 0.47 5.25 15.45
CA VAL A 92 0.72 6.12 14.31
C VAL A 92 0.84 7.55 14.83
N SER A 93 1.96 8.19 14.57
CA SER A 93 2.17 9.61 14.83
C SER A 93 2.47 10.35 13.54
N HIS A 94 2.00 11.57 13.41
CA HIS A 94 2.25 12.40 12.23
C HIS A 94 3.28 13.47 12.57
N SER A 95 4.22 13.71 11.65
CA SER A 95 5.28 14.70 11.80
C SER A 95 5.55 15.35 10.45
N LEU A 96 5.95 16.62 10.45
CA LEU A 96 6.41 17.26 9.22
C LEU A 96 7.78 16.69 8.86
N LYS A 97 7.94 16.27 7.60
CA LYS A 97 9.16 15.67 7.06
C LYS A 97 9.57 16.41 5.80
N LEU A 98 10.88 16.51 5.62
CA LEU A 98 11.49 17.06 4.43
C LEU A 98 12.13 15.92 3.64
N ALA A 99 11.79 15.80 2.36
CA ALA A 99 12.43 14.87 1.43
C ALA A 99 13.04 15.64 0.25
N ASP A 100 14.11 15.10 -0.32
CA ASP A 100 14.79 15.57 -1.53
C ASP A 100 14.24 14.92 -2.82
N THR A 101 13.33 13.95 -2.67
CA THR A 101 12.75 13.17 -3.75
C THR A 101 11.26 13.03 -3.51
N SER A 102 10.47 13.13 -4.59
CA SER A 102 9.03 12.83 -4.58
C SER A 102 8.73 11.65 -5.48
N VAL A 103 8.11 10.63 -4.91
CA VAL A 103 7.55 9.47 -5.62
C VAL A 103 6.21 9.83 -6.24
N LYS A 104 5.94 9.32 -7.43
CA LYS A 104 4.65 9.47 -8.10
C LYS A 104 3.79 8.25 -7.85
N ILE A 105 2.58 8.48 -7.35
CA ILE A 105 1.51 7.50 -7.22
C ILE A 105 0.39 7.89 -8.21
N ASP A 106 0.19 7.04 -9.22
CA ASP A 106 -0.82 7.20 -10.26
C ASP A 106 -1.92 6.13 -10.12
N GLY A 107 -3.17 6.53 -10.40
CA GLY A 107 -4.31 5.60 -10.41
C GLY A 107 -4.58 4.93 -9.06
N LEU A 108 -4.40 5.65 -7.94
CA LEU A 108 -4.68 5.13 -6.61
C LEU A 108 -6.17 4.80 -6.46
N TYR A 109 -6.45 3.50 -6.37
CA TYR A 109 -7.71 2.93 -5.95
C TYR A 109 -7.54 2.33 -4.55
N ALA A 110 -8.50 2.60 -3.68
CA ALA A 110 -8.60 1.98 -2.37
C ALA A 110 -10.07 1.80 -2.02
N GLY A 111 -10.45 0.59 -1.62
CA GLY A 111 -11.85 0.31 -1.35
C GLY A 111 -12.10 -1.06 -0.73
N PRO A 112 -13.38 -1.33 -0.45
CA PRO A 112 -13.79 -2.63 0.04
C PRO A 112 -13.71 -3.69 -1.06
N ALA A 113 -13.39 -4.92 -0.66
CA ALA A 113 -13.25 -6.07 -1.54
C ALA A 113 -13.80 -7.32 -0.84
N TYR A 114 -13.89 -8.42 -1.59
CA TYR A 114 -14.24 -9.72 -1.02
C TYR A 114 -12.99 -10.58 -0.82
N THR A 115 -12.98 -11.54 0.09
CA THR A 115 -12.04 -12.66 0.02
C THR A 115 -12.52 -13.67 -1.04
N PRO A 116 -11.64 -14.54 -1.57
CA PRO A 116 -12.07 -15.56 -2.54
C PRO A 116 -13.22 -16.45 -2.05
N ALA A 117 -13.32 -16.70 -0.73
CA ALA A 117 -14.38 -17.50 -0.13
C ALA A 117 -15.72 -16.76 -0.02
N ASN A 118 -15.69 -15.43 0.13
CA ASN A 118 -16.88 -14.61 0.34
C ASN A 118 -17.32 -13.81 -0.90
N ASP A 119 -16.59 -13.91 -2.01
CA ASP A 119 -16.91 -13.25 -3.28
C ASP A 119 -18.18 -13.86 -3.92
N PRO A 120 -19.30 -13.10 -4.00
CA PRO A 120 -20.58 -13.63 -4.50
C PRO A 120 -20.49 -14.15 -5.93
N VAL A 121 -19.68 -13.51 -6.78
CA VAL A 121 -19.49 -13.92 -8.17
C VAL A 121 -18.74 -15.24 -8.24
N ARG A 122 -17.70 -15.43 -7.40
CA ARG A 122 -16.99 -16.71 -7.33
C ARG A 122 -17.86 -17.84 -6.81
N LYS A 123 -18.69 -17.58 -5.78
CA LYS A 123 -19.66 -18.57 -5.28
C LYS A 123 -20.63 -18.98 -6.38
N MET A 124 -21.15 -18.01 -7.14
CA MET A 124 -22.02 -18.29 -8.29
C MET A 124 -21.30 -19.11 -9.36
N ILE A 125 -20.08 -18.74 -9.77
CA ILE A 125 -19.31 -19.50 -10.77
C ILE A 125 -19.04 -20.93 -10.29
N ALA A 126 -18.69 -21.11 -9.01
CA ALA A 126 -18.48 -22.44 -8.43
C ALA A 126 -19.77 -23.27 -8.43
N ALA A 127 -20.91 -22.66 -8.08
CA ALA A 127 -22.22 -23.30 -8.13
C ALA A 127 -22.64 -23.68 -9.56
N SER A 128 -22.50 -22.75 -10.52
CA SER A 128 -22.81 -22.99 -11.93
C SER A 128 -21.90 -24.04 -12.57
N GLY A 129 -20.60 -24.06 -12.21
CA GLY A 129 -19.67 -25.09 -12.65
C GLY A 129 -20.04 -26.48 -12.14
N ALA A 130 -20.48 -26.58 -10.88
CA ALA A 130 -21.01 -27.82 -10.33
C ALA A 130 -22.28 -28.29 -11.07
N ALA A 131 -23.17 -27.36 -11.43
CA ALA A 131 -24.36 -27.66 -12.24
C ALA A 131 -24.02 -28.14 -13.66
N GLY A 132 -23.04 -27.53 -14.32
CA GLY A 132 -22.55 -27.99 -15.63
C GLY A 132 -21.94 -29.40 -15.58
N GLY A 133 -21.22 -29.73 -14.50
CA GLY A 133 -20.74 -31.09 -14.25
C GLY A 133 -21.87 -32.11 -14.06
N ALA A 134 -22.94 -31.72 -13.36
CA ALA A 134 -24.12 -32.57 -13.19
C ALA A 134 -24.83 -32.86 -14.53
N ALA A 135 -24.94 -31.86 -15.42
CA ALA A 135 -25.49 -32.06 -16.76
C ALA A 135 -24.67 -33.07 -17.60
N ALA A 136 -23.33 -33.02 -17.52
CA ALA A 136 -22.49 -34.01 -18.20
C ALA A 136 -22.65 -35.44 -17.65
N VAL A 137 -22.86 -35.58 -16.33
CA VAL A 137 -23.18 -36.89 -15.71
C VAL A 137 -24.54 -37.39 -16.20
N GLN A 138 -25.52 -36.49 -16.34
CA GLN A 138 -26.83 -36.82 -16.90
C GLN A 138 -26.72 -37.30 -18.34
N ASP A 139 -25.99 -36.59 -19.21
CA ASP A 139 -25.79 -37.01 -20.61
C ASP A 139 -25.17 -38.40 -20.70
N LEU A 140 -24.19 -38.70 -19.85
CA LEU A 140 -23.58 -40.03 -19.76
C LEU A 140 -24.57 -41.09 -19.24
N ALA A 141 -25.40 -40.75 -18.26
CA ALA A 141 -26.45 -41.65 -17.74
C ALA A 141 -27.50 -41.95 -18.82
N TYR A 142 -27.95 -40.95 -19.57
CA TYR A 142 -28.86 -41.13 -20.71
C TYR A 142 -28.21 -41.96 -21.82
N GLY A 143 -26.93 -41.72 -22.14
CA GLY A 143 -26.19 -42.53 -23.11
C GLY A 143 -26.13 -44.01 -22.72
N ARG A 144 -25.92 -44.31 -21.43
CA ARG A 144 -25.95 -45.69 -20.91
C ARG A 144 -27.34 -46.31 -20.97
N MET A 145 -28.39 -45.54 -20.66
CA MET A 145 -29.77 -46.00 -20.74
C MET A 145 -30.17 -46.36 -22.18
N ILE A 146 -29.85 -45.50 -23.15
CA ILE A 146 -30.12 -45.75 -24.59
C ILE A 146 -29.37 -47.01 -25.06
N ALA A 147 -28.10 -47.17 -24.67
CA ALA A 147 -27.34 -48.37 -25.02
C ALA A 147 -27.98 -49.64 -24.44
N ALA A 148 -28.42 -49.61 -23.18
CA ALA A 148 -29.11 -50.72 -22.54
C ALA A 148 -30.48 -51.02 -23.18
N GLU A 149 -31.22 -49.99 -23.61
CA GLU A 149 -32.50 -50.14 -24.32
C GLU A 149 -32.32 -50.86 -25.67
N ILE A 150 -31.29 -50.50 -26.44
CA ILE A 150 -30.95 -51.18 -27.70
C ILE A 150 -30.61 -52.66 -27.44
N SER A 151 -29.79 -52.95 -26.42
CA SER A 151 -29.44 -54.32 -26.03
C SER A 151 -30.65 -55.14 -25.59
N LEU A 152 -31.57 -54.53 -24.83
CA LEU A 152 -32.82 -55.17 -24.42
C LEU A 152 -33.74 -55.46 -25.61
N GLY A 153 -33.86 -54.53 -26.56
CA GLY A 153 -34.62 -54.71 -27.80
C GLY A 153 -34.07 -55.89 -28.63
N ALA A 154 -32.75 -55.98 -28.78
CA ALA A 154 -32.10 -57.09 -29.45
C ALA A 154 -32.33 -58.44 -28.74
N ALA A 155 -32.24 -58.46 -27.39
CA ALA A 155 -32.51 -59.65 -26.60
C ALA A 155 -33.98 -60.10 -26.70
N ASN A 156 -34.94 -59.17 -26.67
CA ASN A 156 -36.37 -59.45 -26.85
C ASN A 156 -36.67 -60.07 -28.22
N LEU A 157 -36.02 -59.57 -29.27
CA LEU A 157 -36.14 -60.12 -30.62
C LEU A 157 -35.55 -61.54 -30.69
N ALA A 158 -34.41 -61.78 -30.05
CA ALA A 158 -33.79 -63.10 -29.98
C ALA A 158 -34.69 -64.12 -29.26
N VAL A 159 -35.33 -63.73 -28.15
CA VAL A 159 -36.30 -64.59 -27.45
C VAL A 159 -37.51 -64.90 -28.32
N SER A 160 -38.05 -63.89 -29.02
CA SER A 160 -39.20 -64.04 -29.91
C SER A 160 -38.93 -64.98 -31.09
N ASN A 161 -37.71 -64.94 -31.61
CA ASN A 161 -37.29 -65.78 -32.74
C ASN A 161 -36.81 -67.18 -32.34
N THR A 162 -36.72 -67.48 -31.04
CA THR A 162 -36.26 -68.78 -30.54
C THR A 162 -37.47 -69.68 -30.19
N PRO A 163 -37.69 -70.81 -30.88
CA PRO A 163 -38.86 -71.67 -30.65
C PRO A 163 -39.01 -72.14 -29.21
N GLU A 164 -40.25 -72.24 -28.73
CA GLU A 164 -40.56 -72.86 -27.44
C GLU A 164 -40.11 -74.32 -27.42
N GLY A 165 -39.22 -74.66 -26.47
CA GLY A 165 -38.64 -76.00 -26.33
C GLY A 165 -37.24 -76.20 -26.92
N SER A 166 -36.63 -75.18 -27.54
CA SER A 166 -35.24 -75.30 -27.99
C SER A 166 -34.26 -75.40 -26.81
N ALA A 167 -33.19 -76.18 -26.97
CA ALA A 167 -32.12 -76.28 -25.98
C ALA A 167 -31.41 -74.94 -25.70
N SER A 168 -31.47 -73.99 -26.64
CA SER A 168 -30.87 -72.66 -26.52
C SER A 168 -31.76 -71.64 -25.79
N ARG A 169 -33.07 -71.90 -25.63
CA ARG A 169 -34.03 -70.95 -25.05
C ARG A 169 -33.66 -70.47 -23.64
N PRO A 170 -33.20 -71.30 -22.70
CA PRO A 170 -32.79 -70.83 -21.36
C PRO A 170 -31.64 -69.81 -21.41
N MET A 171 -30.71 -69.97 -22.35
CA MET A 171 -29.56 -69.07 -22.51
C MET A 171 -29.99 -67.70 -23.05
N VAL A 172 -30.92 -67.67 -24.01
CA VAL A 172 -31.47 -66.42 -24.58
C VAL A 172 -32.34 -65.69 -23.56
N VAL A 173 -33.12 -66.42 -22.75
CA VAL A 173 -33.90 -65.83 -21.64
C VAL A 173 -33.00 -65.25 -20.56
N ALA A 174 -31.89 -65.91 -20.21
CA ALA A 174 -30.91 -65.37 -19.26
C ALA A 174 -30.25 -64.07 -19.79
N ALA A 175 -29.93 -64.02 -21.09
CA ALA A 175 -29.41 -62.81 -21.73
C ALA A 175 -30.44 -61.65 -21.71
N GLN A 176 -31.72 -61.95 -21.92
CA GLN A 176 -32.81 -60.97 -21.78
C GLN A 176 -32.91 -60.42 -20.35
N GLN A 177 -32.82 -61.29 -19.34
CA GLN A 177 -32.85 -60.87 -17.93
C GLN A 177 -31.64 -60.01 -17.56
N GLY A 178 -30.45 -60.33 -18.07
CA GLY A 178 -29.25 -59.50 -17.91
C GLY A 178 -29.42 -58.12 -18.54
N ALA A 179 -29.89 -58.05 -19.78
CA ALA A 179 -30.17 -56.79 -20.47
C ALA A 179 -31.26 -55.95 -19.77
N GLN A 180 -32.29 -56.61 -19.21
CA GLN A 180 -33.33 -55.93 -18.43
C GLN A 180 -32.78 -55.36 -17.12
N ALA A 181 -31.89 -56.07 -16.44
CA ALA A 181 -31.23 -55.57 -15.22
C ALA A 181 -30.34 -54.36 -15.52
N GLU A 182 -29.58 -54.38 -16.62
CA GLU A 182 -28.78 -53.25 -17.09
C GLU A 182 -29.64 -52.03 -17.45
N TYR A 183 -30.76 -52.25 -18.15
CA TYR A 183 -31.73 -51.19 -18.45
C TYR A 183 -32.29 -50.57 -17.16
N ASN A 184 -32.73 -51.39 -16.20
CA ASN A 184 -33.26 -50.90 -14.93
C ASN A 184 -32.19 -50.12 -14.13
N ALA A 185 -30.94 -50.59 -14.14
CA ALA A 185 -29.83 -49.88 -13.50
C ALA A 185 -29.52 -48.54 -14.19
N GLY A 186 -29.53 -48.50 -15.52
CA GLY A 186 -29.39 -47.28 -16.32
C GLY A 186 -30.52 -46.28 -16.09
N ALA A 187 -31.77 -46.76 -16.04
CA ALA A 187 -32.95 -45.95 -15.75
C ALA A 187 -32.93 -45.35 -14.34
N MET A 188 -32.52 -46.12 -13.32
CA MET A 188 -32.34 -45.59 -11.96
C MET A 188 -31.23 -44.53 -11.90
N GLN A 189 -30.11 -44.73 -12.60
CA GLN A 189 -29.04 -43.74 -12.69
C GLN A 189 -29.50 -42.46 -13.40
N ALA A 190 -30.25 -42.58 -14.50
CA ALA A 190 -30.81 -41.45 -15.23
C ALA A 190 -31.84 -40.69 -14.38
N SER A 191 -32.70 -41.39 -13.63
CA SER A 191 -33.65 -40.77 -12.70
C SER A 191 -32.93 -40.01 -11.59
N ALA A 192 -31.93 -40.63 -10.94
CA ALA A 192 -31.17 -39.97 -9.88
C ALA A 192 -30.38 -38.74 -10.40
N ALA A 193 -29.85 -38.82 -11.62
CA ALA A 193 -29.21 -37.68 -12.27
C ALA A 193 -30.20 -36.56 -12.61
N ASN A 194 -31.40 -36.91 -13.07
CA ASN A 194 -32.46 -35.95 -13.38
C ASN A 194 -33.00 -35.27 -12.11
N ASP A 195 -33.19 -36.01 -11.01
CA ASP A 195 -33.59 -35.47 -9.72
C ASP A 195 -32.53 -34.51 -9.16
N ALA A 196 -31.25 -34.86 -9.31
CA ALA A 196 -30.14 -33.97 -8.96
C ALA A 196 -30.14 -32.70 -9.82
N MET A 197 -30.40 -32.79 -11.14
CA MET A 197 -30.44 -31.63 -12.02
C MET A 197 -31.65 -30.72 -11.75
N LEU A 198 -32.85 -31.29 -11.57
CA LEU A 198 -34.06 -30.53 -11.26
C LEU A 198 -33.88 -29.70 -9.99
N SER A 199 -33.21 -30.25 -8.96
CA SER A 199 -32.88 -29.50 -7.76
C SER A 199 -31.94 -28.30 -8.00
N GLN A 200 -31.08 -28.36 -9.02
CA GLN A 200 -30.09 -27.33 -9.34
C GLN A 200 -30.56 -26.32 -10.39
N GLN A 201 -31.44 -26.70 -11.32
CA GLN A 201 -31.87 -25.85 -12.43
C GLN A 201 -32.78 -24.70 -11.97
N TYR A 202 -33.66 -24.95 -10.98
CA TYR A 202 -34.44 -23.91 -10.30
C TYR A 202 -33.57 -22.95 -9.47
N ASP A 203 -32.33 -23.34 -9.18
CA ASP A 203 -31.45 -22.58 -8.30
C ASP A 203 -30.65 -21.52 -9.06
N THR A 204 -30.44 -21.60 -10.38
CA THR A 204 -29.62 -20.59 -11.10
C THR A 204 -30.20 -19.17 -11.06
N ALA A 205 -31.49 -19.00 -11.33
CA ALA A 205 -32.15 -17.69 -11.19
C ALA A 205 -32.20 -17.23 -9.72
N ALA A 206 -32.39 -18.16 -8.79
CA ALA A 206 -32.34 -17.90 -7.36
C ALA A 206 -30.92 -17.50 -6.88
N TYR A 207 -29.86 -18.09 -7.45
CA TYR A 207 -28.47 -17.75 -7.21
C TYR A 207 -28.12 -16.38 -7.77
N VAL A 208 -28.59 -16.02 -8.96
CA VAL A 208 -28.40 -14.68 -9.51
C VAL A 208 -29.10 -13.65 -8.61
N HIS A 209 -30.34 -13.92 -8.17
CA HIS A 209 -31.05 -13.05 -7.25
C HIS A 209 -30.32 -12.95 -5.89
N LYS A 210 -29.88 -14.07 -5.32
CA LYS A 210 -29.11 -14.12 -4.07
C LYS A 210 -27.76 -13.43 -4.20
N MET A 211 -27.06 -13.58 -5.33
CA MET A 211 -25.82 -12.89 -5.62
C MET A 211 -26.04 -11.39 -5.64
N ASN A 212 -27.10 -10.92 -6.31
CA ASN A 212 -27.44 -9.49 -6.34
C ASN A 212 -27.76 -8.97 -4.94
N LEU A 213 -28.51 -9.73 -4.12
CA LEU A 213 -28.75 -9.39 -2.71
C LEU A 213 -27.43 -9.32 -1.90
N GLU A 214 -26.54 -10.31 -2.03
CA GLU A 214 -25.24 -10.31 -1.33
C GLU A 214 -24.34 -9.13 -1.78
N LEU A 215 -24.41 -8.75 -3.06
CA LEU A 215 -23.69 -7.60 -3.60
C LEU A 215 -24.27 -6.28 -3.07
N ASP A 216 -25.60 -6.15 -3.03
CA ASP A 216 -26.31 -4.98 -2.51
C ASP A 216 -26.12 -4.80 -1.00
N GLU A 217 -26.04 -5.90 -0.24
CA GLU A 217 -25.71 -5.89 1.18
C GLU A 217 -24.29 -5.36 1.46
N GLY A 218 -23.40 -5.40 0.46
CA GLY A 218 -22.03 -4.91 0.58
C GLY A 218 -21.26 -5.65 1.67
N ASN A 219 -21.43 -6.97 1.78
CA ASN A 219 -20.82 -7.86 2.78
C ASN A 219 -19.31 -8.05 2.59
N HIS A 220 -18.59 -6.99 2.24
CA HIS A 220 -17.15 -6.99 2.03
C HIS A 220 -16.40 -7.40 3.30
N ASP A 221 -15.42 -8.27 3.16
CA ASP A 221 -14.60 -8.84 4.24
C ASP A 221 -13.09 -8.73 3.95
N ALA A 222 -12.74 -8.00 2.89
CA ALA A 222 -11.39 -7.66 2.51
C ALA A 222 -11.29 -6.19 2.12
N PHE A 223 -10.07 -5.69 2.05
CA PHE A 223 -9.79 -4.43 1.38
C PHE A 223 -8.89 -4.66 0.17
N GLU A 224 -8.97 -3.76 -0.79
CA GLU A 224 -8.09 -3.72 -1.94
C GLU A 224 -7.51 -2.32 -2.09
N VAL A 225 -6.20 -2.26 -2.32
CA VAL A 225 -5.48 -1.04 -2.71
C VAL A 225 -4.66 -1.34 -3.94
N SER A 226 -4.80 -0.54 -4.99
CA SER A 226 -4.03 -0.68 -6.21
C SER A 226 -3.60 0.67 -6.76
N PHE A 227 -2.39 0.74 -7.29
CA PHE A 227 -1.83 1.97 -7.86
C PHE A 227 -0.61 1.65 -8.73
N LYS A 228 -0.10 2.66 -9.44
CA LYS A 228 1.22 2.62 -10.08
C LYS A 228 2.18 3.54 -9.34
N VAL A 229 3.41 3.08 -9.14
CA VAL A 229 4.46 3.83 -8.43
C VAL A 229 5.71 4.00 -9.29
N SER A 230 6.24 5.21 -9.35
CA SER A 230 7.54 5.51 -9.97
C SER A 230 8.28 6.59 -9.20
N SER A 231 9.59 6.66 -9.39
CA SER A 231 10.46 7.63 -8.74
C SER A 231 11.50 8.16 -9.73
N PRO A 232 11.79 9.47 -9.76
CA PRO A 232 12.89 10.00 -10.58
C PRO A 232 14.25 9.49 -10.11
N VAL A 233 14.39 9.19 -8.81
CA VAL A 233 15.59 8.61 -8.19
C VAL A 233 15.32 7.18 -7.78
N GLU A 234 16.27 6.28 -8.05
CA GLU A 234 16.15 4.86 -7.72
C GLU A 234 16.06 4.64 -6.20
N LEU A 235 15.05 3.89 -5.77
CA LEU A 235 14.84 3.48 -4.38
C LEU A 235 15.27 2.02 -4.23
N ASP A 236 16.41 1.79 -3.58
CA ASP A 236 17.01 0.45 -3.46
C ASP A 236 16.31 -0.48 -2.47
N ASN A 237 15.80 0.05 -1.36
CA ASN A 237 15.15 -0.74 -0.32
C ASN A 237 13.81 -0.10 0.06
N PRO A 238 12.86 -0.06 -0.89
CA PRO A 238 11.57 0.54 -0.65
C PRO A 238 10.64 -0.43 0.09
N HIS A 239 9.82 0.12 0.97
CA HIS A 239 8.66 -0.57 1.52
C HIS A 239 7.46 0.36 1.55
N MET A 240 6.27 -0.23 1.50
CA MET A 240 5.02 0.49 1.57
C MET A 240 4.36 0.27 2.93
N VAL A 241 3.67 1.28 3.41
CA VAL A 241 2.70 1.18 4.50
C VAL A 241 1.37 1.75 4.02
N ILE A 242 0.31 0.97 4.17
CA ILE A 242 -1.07 1.35 3.91
C ILE A 242 -1.79 1.53 5.24
N LEU A 243 -2.35 2.72 5.47
CA LEU A 243 -3.25 2.99 6.59
C LEU A 243 -4.68 3.03 6.07
N PHE A 244 -5.42 1.94 6.31
CA PHE A 244 -6.78 1.78 5.82
C PHE A 244 -7.78 2.02 6.95
N LYS A 245 -8.53 3.12 6.87
CA LYS A 245 -9.53 3.54 7.86
C LYS A 245 -10.89 2.99 7.51
N PHE A 246 -11.55 2.40 8.48
CA PHE A 246 -12.86 1.77 8.31
C PHE A 246 -13.75 1.96 9.54
N ARG A 247 -15.03 1.67 9.40
CA ARG A 247 -15.98 1.54 10.51
C ARG A 247 -16.70 0.20 10.40
N GLU A 248 -16.75 -0.57 11.48
CA GLU A 248 -17.52 -1.83 11.48
C GLU A 248 -19.02 -1.55 11.27
N ARG A 249 -19.75 -2.50 10.68
CA ARG A 249 -21.15 -2.32 10.26
C ARG A 249 -22.04 -1.75 11.38
N ASP A 250 -21.87 -2.28 12.59
CA ASP A 250 -22.70 -1.97 13.76
C ASP A 250 -21.99 -1.07 14.79
N ALA A 251 -20.81 -0.55 14.45
CA ALA A 251 -20.09 0.36 15.33
C ALA A 251 -20.78 1.73 15.41
N LYS A 252 -20.80 2.31 16.62
CA LYS A 252 -21.37 3.64 16.85
C LYS A 252 -20.70 4.69 15.95
N PRO A 253 -21.43 5.69 15.44
CA PRO A 253 -20.83 6.82 14.73
C PRO A 253 -19.68 7.44 15.53
N GLY A 254 -18.57 7.74 14.84
CA GLY A 254 -17.33 8.23 15.47
C GLY A 254 -16.37 7.14 15.95
N THR A 255 -16.76 5.86 15.92
CA THR A 255 -15.82 4.75 16.15
C THR A 255 -15.14 4.39 14.84
N GLU A 256 -13.84 4.66 14.74
CA GLU A 256 -13.03 4.33 13.57
C GLU A 256 -12.04 3.22 13.91
N GLY A 257 -11.99 2.20 13.04
CA GLY A 257 -10.93 1.21 12.99
C GLY A 257 -9.85 1.63 12.01
N MET A 258 -8.61 1.23 12.29
CA MET A 258 -7.48 1.40 11.37
C MET A 258 -6.80 0.06 11.19
N LEU A 259 -6.70 -0.38 9.94
CA LEU A 259 -5.84 -1.48 9.55
C LEU A 259 -4.53 -0.92 8.99
N ILE A 260 -3.43 -1.53 9.38
CA ILE A 260 -2.10 -1.19 8.86
C ILE A 260 -1.57 -2.41 8.10
N HIS A 261 -1.37 -2.25 6.80
CA HIS A 261 -0.64 -3.23 5.99
C HIS A 261 0.74 -2.67 5.68
N ALA A 262 1.77 -3.49 5.81
CA ALA A 262 3.11 -3.10 5.45
C ALA A 262 3.83 -4.23 4.75
N GLU A 263 4.53 -3.88 3.68
CA GLU A 263 5.16 -4.85 2.79
C GLU A 263 6.41 -4.26 2.15
N ALA A 264 7.49 -5.04 2.15
CA ALA A 264 8.67 -4.73 1.35
C ALA A 264 8.31 -4.86 -0.13
N ILE A 265 8.68 -3.87 -0.94
CA ILE A 265 8.38 -3.87 -2.37
C ILE A 265 9.67 -3.86 -3.18
N ASP A 266 9.59 -4.33 -4.42
CA ASP A 266 10.74 -4.29 -5.30
C ASP A 266 11.22 -2.85 -5.51
N ARG A 267 12.53 -2.71 -5.71
CA ARG A 267 13.21 -1.49 -6.13
C ARG A 267 12.38 -0.63 -7.09
N ILE A 268 12.23 0.66 -6.80
CA ILE A 268 11.44 1.60 -7.61
C ILE A 268 12.40 2.49 -8.38
N GLY A 269 12.16 2.67 -9.68
CA GLY A 269 12.87 3.63 -10.52
C GLY A 269 11.89 4.46 -11.35
N SER A 270 12.38 5.01 -12.46
CA SER A 270 11.59 5.85 -13.36
C SER A 270 10.43 5.11 -14.03
N ASN A 271 10.59 3.80 -14.28
CA ASN A 271 9.55 2.96 -14.87
C ASN A 271 8.43 2.65 -13.87
N PRO A 272 7.17 3.01 -14.16
CA PRO A 272 6.05 2.75 -13.26
C PRO A 272 5.84 1.25 -13.00
N LYS A 273 5.74 0.89 -11.73
CA LYS A 273 5.40 -0.47 -11.26
C LYS A 273 3.97 -0.51 -10.73
N HIS A 274 3.21 -1.52 -11.12
CA HIS A 274 1.86 -1.71 -10.60
C HIS A 274 1.91 -2.48 -9.28
N ILE A 275 1.31 -1.90 -8.24
CA ILE A 275 1.15 -2.51 -6.93
C ILE A 275 -0.34 -2.81 -6.74
N ARG A 276 -0.64 -4.03 -6.30
CA ARG A 276 -2.00 -4.45 -5.93
C ARG A 276 -1.94 -5.27 -4.66
N VAL A 277 -2.54 -4.75 -3.60
CA VAL A 277 -2.70 -5.43 -2.32
C VAL A 277 -4.17 -5.75 -2.15
N ARG A 278 -4.48 -7.03 -1.90
CA ARG A 278 -5.80 -7.49 -1.48
C ARG A 278 -5.61 -8.36 -0.26
N GLN A 279 -6.20 -7.96 0.86
CA GLN A 279 -6.06 -8.69 2.11
C GLN A 279 -7.40 -8.78 2.84
N GLY A 280 -7.70 -10.01 3.24
CA GLY A 280 -8.91 -10.35 3.98
C GLY A 280 -8.82 -10.06 5.47
N GLY A 281 -9.89 -10.47 6.15
CA GLY A 281 -10.05 -10.35 7.59
C GLY A 281 -10.84 -9.10 7.99
N MET A 282 -11.13 -8.17 7.10
CA MET A 282 -11.94 -7.02 7.50
C MET A 282 -13.29 -7.50 8.09
N PRO A 283 -13.81 -6.84 9.14
CA PRO A 283 -15.13 -7.18 9.68
C PRO A 283 -16.16 -7.12 8.55
N GLN A 284 -17.00 -8.14 8.44
CA GLN A 284 -17.93 -8.27 7.32
C GLN A 284 -18.84 -7.03 7.25
N GLY A 285 -18.95 -6.46 6.05
CA GLY A 285 -19.79 -5.29 5.82
C GLY A 285 -19.26 -3.99 6.42
N PHE A 286 -17.95 -3.91 6.67
CA PHE A 286 -17.32 -2.66 7.10
C PHE A 286 -17.57 -1.53 6.08
N LYS A 287 -17.60 -0.30 6.59
CA LYS A 287 -17.68 0.92 5.79
C LYS A 287 -16.27 1.50 5.62
N TYR A 288 -15.86 1.68 4.37
CA TYR A 288 -14.62 2.38 4.04
C TYR A 288 -14.71 3.87 4.41
N LEU A 289 -13.67 4.40 5.07
CA LEU A 289 -13.59 5.81 5.45
C LEU A 289 -12.46 6.55 4.72
N GLY A 290 -11.33 5.90 4.49
CA GLY A 290 -10.19 6.51 3.82
C GLY A 290 -8.96 5.60 3.78
N CYS A 291 -8.02 5.92 2.91
CA CYS A 291 -6.78 5.18 2.76
C CYS A 291 -5.62 6.15 2.55
N GLU A 292 -4.52 5.91 3.27
CA GLU A 292 -3.26 6.63 3.09
C GLU A 292 -2.18 5.62 2.71
N VAL A 293 -1.40 5.94 1.68
CA VAL A 293 -0.28 5.11 1.21
C VAL A 293 1.00 5.88 1.42
N HIS A 294 1.90 5.30 2.21
CA HIS A 294 3.21 5.86 2.54
C HIS A 294 4.29 4.98 1.94
N ILE A 295 5.26 5.60 1.28
CA ILE A 295 6.43 4.92 0.72
C ILE A 295 7.64 5.29 1.55
N PHE A 296 8.39 4.29 1.99
CA PHE A 296 9.62 4.45 2.73
C PHE A 296 10.76 3.87 1.92
N ASN A 297 11.94 4.45 2.04
CA ASN A 297 13.19 3.92 1.51
C ASN A 297 14.21 3.90 2.64
N ARG A 298 14.75 2.71 2.97
CA ARG A 298 15.76 2.55 4.04
C ARG A 298 15.31 3.13 5.39
N GLY A 299 14.04 2.96 5.73
CA GLY A 299 13.46 3.45 7.00
C GLY A 299 13.12 4.94 7.05
N LYS A 300 13.38 5.70 5.99
CA LYS A 300 12.94 7.10 5.85
C LYS A 300 11.75 7.17 4.91
N GLU A 301 10.72 7.90 5.30
CA GLU A 301 9.56 8.13 4.43
C GLU A 301 9.95 9.08 3.31
N VAL A 302 9.54 8.77 2.09
CA VAL A 302 9.74 9.60 0.90
C VAL A 302 8.43 10.32 0.60
N ALA A 303 8.53 11.57 0.16
CA ALA A 303 7.34 12.33 -0.23
C ALA A 303 6.64 11.66 -1.43
N THR A 304 5.31 11.80 -1.51
CA THR A 304 4.54 11.38 -2.68
C THR A 304 3.69 12.54 -3.20
N ASN A 305 3.26 12.49 -4.45
CA ASN A 305 2.24 13.40 -4.98
C ASN A 305 0.87 13.29 -4.27
N LYS A 306 0.67 12.29 -3.39
CA LYS A 306 -0.53 12.09 -2.57
C LYS A 306 -0.30 12.40 -1.08
N SER A 307 0.90 12.82 -0.69
CA SER A 307 1.22 13.14 0.70
C SER A 307 0.40 14.33 1.19
N SER A 308 -0.05 14.26 2.44
CA SER A 308 -0.85 15.32 3.07
C SER A 308 0.00 16.57 3.33
N LYS A 309 -0.61 17.76 3.17
CA LYS A 309 0.03 19.07 3.40
C LYS A 309 1.37 19.25 2.68
N ARG A 310 1.46 18.74 1.44
CA ARG A 310 2.63 18.82 0.58
C ARG A 310 2.92 20.27 0.15
N VAL A 311 4.18 20.69 0.30
CA VAL A 311 4.70 21.97 -0.19
C VAL A 311 6.05 21.72 -0.85
N GLU A 312 6.20 22.14 -2.10
CA GLU A 312 7.49 22.12 -2.81
C GLU A 312 8.33 23.31 -2.36
N LEU A 313 9.60 23.07 -2.05
CA LEU A 313 10.53 24.04 -1.51
C LEU A 313 11.79 24.11 -2.39
N SER A 314 12.28 25.32 -2.61
CA SER A 314 13.65 25.53 -3.09
C SER A 314 14.65 25.10 -2.01
N ARG A 315 15.93 25.00 -2.37
CA ARG A 315 17.00 24.65 -1.44
C ARG A 315 17.08 25.63 -0.25
N SER A 316 16.95 26.93 -0.51
CA SER A 316 17.01 27.95 0.55
C SER A 316 15.78 27.88 1.47
N GLU A 317 14.59 27.67 0.92
CA GLU A 317 13.35 27.45 1.69
C GLU A 317 13.46 26.20 2.59
N ALA A 318 14.02 25.10 2.06
CA ALA A 318 14.27 23.87 2.82
C ALA A 318 15.28 24.08 3.96
N GLN A 319 16.39 24.80 3.70
CA GLN A 319 17.37 25.17 4.72
C GLN A 319 16.73 26.03 5.83
N GLN A 320 15.93 27.04 5.46
CA GLN A 320 15.21 27.87 6.43
C GLN A 320 14.27 27.06 7.30
N TYR A 321 13.52 26.10 6.72
CA TYR A 321 12.67 25.20 7.48
C TYR A 321 13.47 24.40 8.53
N LEU A 322 14.62 23.84 8.16
CA LEU A 322 15.48 23.08 9.07
C LEU A 322 16.03 23.94 10.22
N VAL A 323 16.34 25.20 9.96
CA VAL A 323 16.75 26.16 11.00
C VAL A 323 15.60 26.47 11.95
N ILE A 324 14.41 26.77 11.43
CA ILE A 324 13.20 27.04 12.24
C ILE A 324 12.87 25.83 13.12
N GLU A 325 12.90 24.62 12.55
CA GLU A 325 12.71 23.37 13.29
C GLU A 325 13.75 23.23 14.41
N HIS A 326 15.03 23.47 14.11
CA HIS A 326 16.11 23.37 15.08
C HIS A 326 15.98 24.35 16.25
N ILE A 327 15.66 25.61 15.97
CA ILE A 327 15.39 26.65 16.97
C ILE A 327 14.17 26.25 17.82
N GLY A 328 13.10 25.79 17.16
CA GLY A 328 11.88 25.34 17.81
C GLY A 328 12.08 24.18 18.79
N ALA A 329 12.96 23.23 18.44
CA ALA A 329 13.32 22.09 19.29
C ALA A 329 14.26 22.47 20.46
N ASN A 330 14.97 23.59 20.34
CA ASN A 330 16.00 24.04 21.30
C ASN A 330 15.71 25.41 21.91
N LYS A 331 14.42 25.74 22.12
CA LYS A 331 14.01 27.01 22.73
C LYS A 331 14.74 27.27 24.05
N GLY A 332 15.45 28.40 24.10
CA GLY A 332 16.21 28.83 25.28
C GLY A 332 17.50 28.04 25.57
N LYS A 333 17.82 27.02 24.77
CA LYS A 333 19.00 26.16 24.98
C LYS A 333 20.19 26.61 24.13
N THR A 334 21.38 26.30 24.60
CA THR A 334 22.61 26.39 23.79
C THR A 334 22.85 25.03 23.14
N ALA A 335 23.15 25.05 21.83
CA ALA A 335 23.40 23.84 21.04
C ALA A 335 24.53 24.10 20.03
N PRO A 336 25.38 23.11 19.71
CA PRO A 336 26.42 23.27 18.70
C PRO A 336 25.81 23.26 17.28
N ALA A 337 26.58 23.72 16.30
CA ALA A 337 26.22 23.55 14.89
C ALA A 337 26.32 22.06 14.51
N LEU A 338 25.42 21.59 13.65
CA LEU A 338 25.30 20.18 13.28
C LEU A 338 25.05 20.04 11.79
N VAL A 339 25.66 19.03 11.16
CA VAL A 339 25.25 18.58 9.83
C VAL A 339 23.96 17.77 9.93
N VAL A 340 23.07 17.90 8.94
CA VAL A 340 21.81 17.14 8.87
C VAL A 340 22.05 15.81 8.17
N PRO A 341 21.83 14.65 8.83
CA PRO A 341 22.12 13.36 8.22
C PRO A 341 21.18 12.96 7.07
N GLY A 342 21.77 12.45 6.00
CA GLY A 342 21.18 11.88 4.81
C GLY A 342 20.71 12.93 3.82
N THR A 343 21.27 14.14 3.86
CA THR A 343 20.94 15.22 2.93
C THR A 343 21.89 15.32 1.75
N LEU A 344 22.99 14.59 1.80
CA LEU A 344 23.98 14.61 0.74
C LEU A 344 23.56 13.63 -0.38
N PRO A 345 23.46 14.08 -1.64
CA PRO A 345 23.18 13.19 -2.75
C PRO A 345 24.27 12.12 -2.89
N ARG A 346 23.86 10.86 -3.05
CA ARG A 346 24.79 9.72 -3.19
C ARG A 346 25.71 9.81 -4.39
N GLU A 347 25.27 10.51 -5.43
CA GLU A 347 26.06 10.71 -6.64
C GLU A 347 27.30 11.57 -6.35
N ARG A 348 27.16 12.59 -5.49
CA ARG A 348 28.27 13.42 -5.03
C ARG A 348 29.31 12.65 -4.22
N LEU A 349 28.87 11.66 -3.44
CA LEU A 349 29.80 10.81 -2.70
C LEU A 349 30.76 10.03 -3.61
N LYS A 350 30.37 9.75 -4.86
CA LYS A 350 31.23 9.06 -5.83
C LYS A 350 32.37 9.93 -6.36
N GLU A 351 32.27 11.25 -6.18
CA GLU A 351 33.31 12.21 -6.60
C GLU A 351 34.48 12.26 -5.62
N LEU A 352 34.33 11.65 -4.42
CA LEU A 352 35.33 11.66 -3.37
C LEU A 352 36.13 10.37 -3.31
N THR A 353 37.41 10.49 -2.97
CA THR A 353 38.27 9.36 -2.62
C THR A 353 37.92 8.81 -1.24
N LEU A 354 38.31 7.56 -0.97
CA LEU A 354 38.09 6.93 0.33
C LEU A 354 38.75 7.71 1.48
N ASP A 355 39.91 8.34 1.23
CA ASP A 355 40.59 9.20 2.22
C ASP A 355 39.75 10.45 2.52
N GLN A 356 39.27 11.14 1.48
CA GLN A 356 38.39 12.30 1.63
C GLN A 356 37.09 11.95 2.36
N MET A 357 36.50 10.78 2.07
CA MET A 357 35.28 10.34 2.77
C MET A 357 35.49 10.09 4.27
N ASN A 358 36.66 9.58 4.66
CA ASN A 358 36.99 9.23 6.04
C ASN A 358 37.58 10.40 6.85
N ARG A 359 38.10 11.42 6.15
CA ARG A 359 38.63 12.64 6.76
C ARG A 359 37.55 13.38 7.54
N THR A 360 37.95 13.93 8.69
CA THR A 360 37.11 14.85 9.46
C THR A 360 37.38 16.27 9.01
N TYR A 361 36.32 16.98 8.68
CA TYR A 361 36.27 18.38 8.33
C TYR A 361 35.54 19.17 9.43
N TYR A 362 35.87 20.44 9.56
CA TYR A 362 35.20 21.38 10.45
C TYR A 362 34.57 22.48 9.60
N ALA A 363 33.24 22.41 9.47
CA ALA A 363 32.45 23.30 8.66
C ALA A 363 32.01 24.50 9.50
N ARG A 364 32.38 25.71 9.08
CA ARG A 364 31.95 26.96 9.72
C ARG A 364 30.60 27.36 9.16
N ILE A 365 29.59 27.44 10.02
CA ILE A 365 28.17 27.58 9.65
C ILE A 365 27.64 28.92 10.12
N ALA A 366 26.99 29.66 9.23
CA ALA A 366 26.33 30.93 9.53
C ALA A 366 25.01 30.72 10.32
N PRO A 367 24.45 31.79 10.93
CA PRO A 367 23.19 31.71 11.66
C PRO A 367 21.98 31.20 10.85
N ASP A 368 22.00 31.36 9.52
CA ASP A 368 20.95 30.85 8.61
C ASP A 368 21.18 29.39 8.18
N GLY A 369 22.24 28.75 8.68
CA GLY A 369 22.62 27.38 8.34
C GLY A 369 23.43 27.24 7.06
N SER A 370 23.84 28.34 6.41
CA SER A 370 24.71 28.27 5.23
C SER A 370 26.17 27.94 5.62
N LEU A 371 26.86 27.21 4.74
CA LEU A 371 28.29 26.92 4.87
C LEU A 371 29.11 28.16 4.49
N LEU A 372 29.93 28.65 5.42
CA LEU A 372 30.85 29.76 5.17
C LEU A 372 32.19 29.26 4.63
N ASP A 373 32.81 28.30 5.31
CA ASP A 373 34.14 27.79 4.96
C ASP A 373 34.39 26.40 5.58
N LEU A 374 35.45 25.72 5.14
CA LEU A 374 35.79 24.35 5.54
C LEU A 374 37.24 24.25 6.01
N PHE A 375 37.46 23.60 7.16
CA PHE A 375 38.75 23.57 7.85
C PHE A 375 39.17 22.16 8.27
N ALA A 376 40.48 21.97 8.47
CA ALA A 376 41.08 20.71 8.90
C ALA A 376 41.10 20.54 10.42
N ASP A 377 40.91 21.63 11.16
CA ASP A 377 40.95 21.69 12.61
C ASP A 377 39.72 22.41 13.19
N GLU A 378 39.41 22.11 14.45
CA GLU A 378 38.23 22.64 15.15
C GLU A 378 38.30 24.14 15.41
N SER A 379 39.52 24.70 15.50
CA SER A 379 39.72 26.14 15.70
C SER A 379 39.55 26.97 14.43
N CYS A 380 39.26 26.31 13.29
CA CYS A 380 39.12 26.94 11.98
C CYS A 380 40.34 27.77 11.58
N SER A 381 41.55 27.29 11.89
CA SER A 381 42.81 27.97 11.59
C SER A 381 43.44 27.50 10.29
N LEU A 382 43.23 26.24 9.92
CA LEU A 382 43.77 25.60 8.73
C LEU A 382 42.67 25.35 7.72
N LYS A 383 42.54 26.27 6.75
CA LYS A 383 41.63 26.09 5.62
C LYS A 383 42.02 24.86 4.81
N ILE A 384 41.01 24.16 4.33
CA ILE A 384 41.20 23.02 3.45
C ILE A 384 41.25 23.48 2.00
N ASP A 385 42.34 23.16 1.31
CA ASP A 385 42.50 23.33 -0.13
C ASP A 385 42.07 22.04 -0.86
N ASP A 386 40.82 21.66 -0.66
CA ASP A 386 40.18 20.52 -1.31
C ASP A 386 38.85 21.00 -1.91
N ALA A 387 38.92 21.44 -3.17
CA ALA A 387 37.77 21.99 -3.88
C ALA A 387 36.64 20.96 -4.02
N ALA A 388 36.96 19.67 -4.19
CA ALA A 388 35.98 18.61 -4.32
C ALA A 388 35.24 18.38 -2.99
N ALA A 389 35.97 18.21 -1.89
CA ALA A 389 35.34 18.07 -0.58
C ALA A 389 34.52 19.31 -0.20
N ARG A 390 35.02 20.52 -0.50
CA ARG A 390 34.27 21.76 -0.28
C ARG A 390 32.96 21.80 -1.06
N ALA A 391 32.99 21.45 -2.35
CA ALA A 391 31.79 21.43 -3.20
C ALA A 391 30.76 20.42 -2.67
N VAL A 392 31.19 19.23 -2.28
CA VAL A 392 30.31 18.20 -1.71
C VAL A 392 29.74 18.64 -0.36
N VAL A 393 30.57 19.15 0.55
CA VAL A 393 30.10 19.60 1.89
C VAL A 393 29.16 20.81 1.77
N ALA A 394 29.36 21.69 0.78
CA ALA A 394 28.45 22.80 0.49
C ALA A 394 27.05 22.33 0.07
N GLU A 395 26.92 21.08 -0.42
CA GLU A 395 25.64 20.49 -0.77
C GLU A 395 24.88 19.87 0.43
N ALA A 396 25.50 19.71 1.59
CA ALA A 396 24.79 19.27 2.79
C ALA A 396 23.92 20.40 3.39
N PHE A 397 22.91 20.02 4.19
CA PHE A 397 22.20 20.98 5.04
C PHE A 397 22.84 21.02 6.42
N PHE A 398 22.82 22.21 7.04
CA PHE A 398 23.34 22.39 8.39
C PHE A 398 22.31 23.04 9.30
N LYS A 399 22.39 22.71 10.59
CA LYS A 399 21.71 23.41 11.67
C LYS A 399 22.74 24.34 12.32
N PRO A 400 22.46 25.64 12.47
CA PRO A 400 23.40 26.59 13.06
C PRO A 400 23.64 26.28 14.54
N ALA A 401 24.71 26.82 15.12
CA ALA A 401 24.84 26.82 16.56
C ALA A 401 23.79 27.74 17.18
N LEU A 402 23.37 27.43 18.41
CA LEU A 402 22.43 28.22 19.17
C LEU A 402 23.06 28.68 20.48
N VAL A 403 22.85 29.93 20.85
CA VAL A 403 23.15 30.46 22.20
C VAL A 403 21.84 30.97 22.79
N LYS A 404 21.37 30.33 23.88
CA LYS A 404 20.08 30.64 24.51
C LYS A 404 18.90 30.63 23.51
N GLY A 405 18.92 29.72 22.55
CA GLY A 405 17.90 29.55 21.52
C GLY A 405 17.99 30.53 20.34
N GLN A 406 18.98 31.42 20.31
CA GLN A 406 19.23 32.32 19.18
C GLN A 406 20.30 31.71 18.27
N PRO A 407 20.07 31.67 16.94
CA PRO A 407 21.06 31.17 16.00
C PRO A 407 22.27 32.11 15.95
N VAL A 408 23.46 31.51 16.03
CA VAL A 408 24.74 32.18 15.92
C VAL A 408 25.65 31.39 14.99
N GLU A 409 26.77 31.99 14.62
CA GLU A 409 27.81 31.29 13.89
C GLU A 409 28.40 30.16 14.76
N GLY A 410 28.72 29.02 14.16
CA GLY A 410 29.34 27.90 14.87
C GLY A 410 30.08 26.95 13.96
N VAL A 411 30.72 25.95 14.56
CA VAL A 411 31.52 24.94 13.84
C VAL A 411 30.82 23.58 13.96
N ALA A 412 30.52 22.96 12.83
CA ALA A 412 30.01 21.61 12.75
C ALA A 412 31.15 20.66 12.38
N ARG A 413 31.31 19.59 13.17
CA ARG A 413 32.21 18.49 12.81
C ARG A 413 31.54 17.63 11.75
N VAL A 414 32.23 17.39 10.65
CA VAL A 414 31.70 16.72 9.47
C VAL A 414 32.63 15.59 9.06
N ARG A 415 32.11 14.37 8.91
CA ARG A 415 32.79 13.29 8.20
C ARG A 415 31.92 12.88 7.03
N VAL A 416 32.39 13.08 5.81
CA VAL A 416 31.54 13.01 4.61
C VAL A 416 30.94 11.63 4.40
N GLY A 417 31.66 10.56 4.74
CA GLY A 417 31.14 9.19 4.69
C GLY A 417 30.03 8.87 5.70
N GLU A 418 29.79 9.74 6.69
CA GLU A 418 28.77 9.58 7.73
C GLU A 418 27.57 10.51 7.54
N ILE A 419 27.63 11.46 6.59
CA ILE A 419 26.54 12.41 6.33
C ILE A 419 25.39 11.70 5.67
#